data_AF-A0ABD7PDB9-F1
#
_entry.id   AF-A0ABD7PDB9-F1
#
_cell.length_a   1.000
_cell.length_b   1.000
_cell.length_c   1.000
_cell.angle_alpha   90.00
_cell.angle_beta   90.00
_cell.angle_gamma   90.00
#
_symmetry.space_group_name_H-M   'P 1'
#
loop_
_entity.id
_entity.type
_entity.pdbx_description
1 polymer ?
#
loop_
_entity_poly.entity_id
_entity_poly.type
_entity_poly.pdbx_seq_one_letter_code
_entity_poly.pdbx_strand_id
1 'polypeptide(L)'
;MRAETKEAMRMFLGGRCYTAKQLEKDYLSEVAGYSDVRWEAPQRAARLAAAVKRYKTSEMLRFIFATIAYDPDPDLTPLAVRRLCQALFGRTGSQWLIVEIFGVKGRQHRSDDSTPEAVEKMATRYRHAAGLHWAATLAEIERVKRNYQTQVKASRKGEG
;
A
#
# COMPACT_ATOMS: atom_id res chain seq x y z
N MET A 1 5.50 -5.45 21.37
CA MET A 1 4.35 -5.08 20.52
C MET A 1 3.14 -4.80 21.37
N ARG A 2 2.70 -3.54 21.40
CA ARG A 2 1.50 -3.03 22.10
C ARG A 2 0.22 -3.76 21.66
N ALA A 3 -0.81 -3.73 22.52
CA ALA A 3 -2.08 -4.43 22.26
C ALA A 3 -2.81 -3.86 21.03
N GLU A 4 -2.82 -2.54 20.89
CA GLU A 4 -3.42 -1.83 19.77
C GLU A 4 -2.69 -2.15 18.46
N THR A 5 -1.35 -2.25 18.51
CA THR A 5 -0.54 -2.63 17.35
C THR A 5 -0.81 -4.07 16.92
N LYS A 6 -0.99 -4.99 17.88
CA LYS A 6 -1.40 -6.38 17.60
C LYS A 6 -2.77 -6.44 16.93
N GLU A 7 -3.73 -5.64 17.41
CA GLU A 7 -5.07 -5.59 16.83
C GLU A 7 -5.05 -5.00 15.41
N ALA A 8 -4.33 -3.88 15.21
CA ALA A 8 -4.12 -3.29 13.90
C ALA A 8 -3.48 -4.29 12.92
N MET A 9 -2.48 -5.05 13.37
CA MET A 9 -1.83 -6.09 12.56
C MET A 9 -2.81 -7.22 12.23
N ARG A 10 -3.64 -7.65 13.18
CA ARG A 10 -4.69 -8.66 12.98
C ARG A 10 -5.70 -8.19 11.94
N MET A 11 -6.20 -6.96 12.04
CA MET A 11 -7.11 -6.37 11.06
C MET A 11 -6.48 -6.27 9.67
N PHE A 12 -5.20 -5.87 9.61
CA PHE A 12 -4.47 -5.78 8.35
C PHE A 12 -4.35 -7.14 7.67
N LEU A 13 -3.80 -8.13 8.37
CA LEU A 13 -3.60 -9.48 7.83
C LEU A 13 -4.92 -10.23 7.61
N GLY A 14 -5.96 -9.93 8.39
CA GLY A 14 -7.28 -10.56 8.34
C GLY A 14 -8.18 -10.12 7.16
N GLY A 15 -7.68 -9.29 6.23
CA GLY A 15 -8.41 -8.99 5.00
C GLY A 15 -8.26 -7.57 4.45
N ARG A 16 -7.49 -6.69 5.10
CA ARG A 16 -7.20 -5.34 4.60
C ARG A 16 -5.89 -5.25 3.82
N CYS A 17 -5.03 -6.26 3.96
CA CYS A 17 -3.82 -6.41 3.16
C CYS A 17 -4.18 -6.67 1.69
N TYR A 18 -3.66 -5.83 0.80
CA TYR A 18 -3.79 -5.97 -0.64
C TYR A 18 -2.47 -6.46 -1.25
N THR A 19 -2.49 -7.63 -1.85
CA THR A 19 -1.32 -8.39 -2.33
C THR A 19 -1.06 -8.20 -3.82
N ALA A 20 0.13 -8.61 -4.28
CA ALA A 20 0.47 -8.62 -5.71
C ALA A 20 -0.49 -9.51 -6.53
N LYS A 21 -0.98 -10.62 -5.95
CA LYS A 21 -1.98 -11.49 -6.60
C LYS A 21 -3.31 -10.75 -6.83
N GLN A 22 -3.74 -9.93 -5.88
CA GLN A 22 -4.94 -9.09 -6.04
C GLN A 22 -4.70 -7.99 -7.08
N LEU A 23 -3.51 -7.37 -7.09
CA LEU A 23 -3.14 -6.41 -8.13
C LEU A 23 -3.24 -7.04 -9.52
N GLU A 24 -2.63 -8.20 -9.71
CA GLU A 24 -2.66 -8.93 -10.98
C GLU A 24 -4.10 -9.29 -11.37
N LYS A 25 -4.91 -9.78 -10.43
CA LYS A 25 -6.34 -10.07 -10.68
C LYS A 25 -7.11 -8.84 -11.15
N ASP A 26 -6.94 -7.69 -10.50
CA ASP A 26 -7.62 -6.46 -10.89
C ASP A 26 -7.18 -6.00 -12.28
N TYR A 27 -5.88 -6.09 -12.61
CA TYR A 27 -5.38 -5.82 -13.95
C TYR A 27 -5.95 -6.76 -15.01
N LEU A 28 -6.01 -8.07 -14.74
CA LEU A 28 -6.58 -9.07 -15.65
C LEU A 28 -8.09 -8.84 -15.88
N SER A 29 -8.82 -8.42 -14.86
CA SER A 29 -10.25 -8.13 -14.99
C SER A 29 -10.52 -6.99 -16.00
N GLU A 30 -9.62 -6.01 -16.09
CA GLU A 30 -9.70 -4.94 -17.09
C GLU A 30 -9.32 -5.39 -18.50
N VAL A 31 -8.61 -6.51 -18.65
CA VAL A 31 -8.38 -7.16 -19.96
C VAL A 31 -9.65 -7.86 -20.42
N ALA A 32 -10.32 -8.61 -19.53
CA ALA A 32 -11.54 -9.34 -19.87
C ALA A 32 -12.70 -8.41 -20.29
N GLY A 33 -12.77 -7.21 -19.70
CA GLY A 33 -13.73 -6.16 -20.08
C GLY A 33 -13.20 -5.18 -21.15
N TYR A 34 -12.09 -5.51 -21.83
CA TYR A 34 -11.51 -4.62 -22.83
C TYR A 34 -12.39 -4.55 -24.09
N SER A 35 -12.72 -3.34 -24.54
CA SER A 35 -13.39 -3.09 -25.82
C SER A 35 -12.89 -1.77 -26.39
N ASP A 36 -12.52 -1.76 -27.67
CA ASP A 36 -12.17 -0.52 -28.40
C ASP A 36 -13.42 0.29 -28.80
N VAL A 37 -14.60 -0.33 -28.79
CA VAL A 37 -15.89 0.30 -29.14
C VAL A 37 -16.46 1.10 -27.97
N ARG A 38 -16.24 0.64 -26.74
CA ARG A 38 -16.70 1.33 -25.52
C ARG A 38 -15.63 2.32 -25.06
N TRP A 39 -15.94 3.61 -25.07
CA TRP A 39 -15.05 4.66 -24.55
C TRP A 39 -14.98 4.62 -23.01
N GLU A 40 -14.17 3.70 -22.47
CA GLU A 40 -13.94 3.52 -21.01
C GLU A 40 -12.48 3.76 -20.58
N ALA A 41 -11.63 4.24 -21.49
CA ALA A 41 -10.19 4.37 -21.22
C ALA A 41 -9.87 5.20 -19.95
N PRO A 42 -10.53 6.37 -19.70
CA PRO A 42 -10.31 7.14 -18.48
C PRO A 42 -10.75 6.41 -17.21
N GLN A 43 -11.91 5.75 -17.23
CA GLN A 43 -12.44 5.01 -16.07
C GLN A 43 -11.56 3.81 -15.74
N ARG A 44 -11.11 3.07 -16.77
CA ARG A 44 -10.14 1.98 -16.62
C ARG A 44 -8.84 2.45 -16.00
N ALA A 45 -8.27 3.54 -16.53
CA ALA A 45 -7.05 4.12 -15.98
C ALA A 45 -7.22 4.50 -14.50
N ALA A 46 -8.37 5.05 -14.12
CA ALA A 46 -8.69 5.38 -12.73
C ALA A 46 -8.77 4.13 -11.83
N ARG A 47 -9.42 3.05 -12.29
CA ARG A 47 -9.51 1.78 -11.54
C ARG A 47 -8.13 1.14 -11.34
N LEU A 48 -7.31 1.08 -12.38
CA LEU A 48 -5.93 0.57 -12.30
C LEU A 48 -5.06 1.44 -11.38
N ALA A 49 -5.19 2.77 -11.45
CA ALA A 49 -4.49 3.68 -10.55
C ALA A 49 -4.91 3.48 -9.08
N ALA A 50 -6.19 3.23 -8.82
CA ALA A 50 -6.70 2.90 -7.50
C ALA A 50 -6.14 1.57 -6.98
N ALA A 51 -6.08 0.53 -7.82
CA ALA A 51 -5.47 -0.76 -7.48
C ALA A 51 -3.98 -0.60 -7.11
N VAL A 52 -3.20 0.13 -7.93
CA VAL A 52 -1.80 0.44 -7.63
C VAL A 52 -1.66 1.20 -6.31
N LYS A 53 -2.53 2.18 -6.02
CA LYS A 53 -2.51 2.93 -4.76
C LYS A 53 -2.80 2.01 -3.56
N ARG A 54 -3.75 1.08 -3.68
CA ARG A 54 -4.08 0.10 -2.63
C ARG A 54 -2.91 -0.84 -2.36
N TYR A 55 -2.30 -1.38 -3.41
CA TYR A 55 -1.12 -2.23 -3.31
C TYR A 55 0.05 -1.51 -2.64
N LYS A 56 0.42 -0.32 -3.14
CA LYS A 56 1.46 0.52 -2.54
C LYS A 56 1.20 0.82 -1.07
N THR A 57 -0.04 1.15 -0.70
CA THR A 57 -0.38 1.39 0.71
C THR A 57 -0.17 0.13 1.54
N SER A 58 -0.62 -1.03 1.06
CA SER A 58 -0.47 -2.30 1.77
C SER A 58 1.00 -2.68 1.93
N GLU A 59 1.84 -2.47 0.91
CA GLU A 59 3.26 -2.77 0.99
C GLU A 59 4.00 -1.88 1.99
N MET A 60 3.63 -0.59 2.11
CA MET A 60 4.18 0.28 3.17
C MET A 60 3.76 -0.19 4.56
N LEU A 61 2.49 -0.56 4.76
CA LEU A 61 2.01 -1.06 6.05
C LEU A 61 2.64 -2.41 6.41
N ARG A 62 2.79 -3.31 5.43
CA ARG A 62 3.48 -4.60 5.59
C ARG A 62 4.91 -4.40 6.08
N PHE A 63 5.62 -3.43 5.51
CA PHE A 63 6.96 -3.08 5.97
C PHE A 63 6.97 -2.59 7.43
N ILE A 64 6.09 -1.65 7.78
CA ILE A 64 5.99 -1.11 9.15
C ILE A 64 5.70 -2.23 10.16
N PHE A 65 4.72 -3.11 9.86
CA PHE A 65 4.40 -4.24 10.73
C PHE A 65 5.54 -5.26 10.83
N ALA A 66 6.28 -5.50 9.75
CA ALA A 66 7.38 -6.48 9.75
C ALA A 66 8.66 -5.98 10.44
N THR A 67 8.81 -4.67 10.66
CA THR A 67 10.07 -4.07 11.14
C THR A 67 9.83 -3.24 12.40
N ILE A 68 9.21 -2.08 12.24
CA ILE A 68 9.08 -1.03 13.25
C ILE A 68 8.14 -1.43 14.41
N ALA A 69 7.09 -2.20 14.11
CA ALA A 69 6.09 -2.59 15.10
C ALA A 69 6.62 -3.47 16.25
N TYR A 70 7.77 -4.11 16.08
CA TYR A 70 8.41 -4.94 17.11
C TYR A 70 9.48 -4.18 17.90
N ASP A 71 10.29 -3.37 17.21
CA ASP A 71 11.34 -2.53 17.79
C ASP A 71 11.45 -1.27 16.91
N PRO A 72 11.11 -0.07 17.42
CA PRO A 72 10.97 0.27 18.84
C PRO A 72 9.58 0.04 19.47
N ASP A 73 8.64 -0.62 18.79
CA ASP A 73 7.24 -0.77 19.26
C ASP A 73 6.56 0.58 19.55
N PRO A 74 6.58 1.52 18.57
CA PRO A 74 5.98 2.82 18.75
C PRO A 74 4.46 2.71 18.84
N ASP A 75 3.85 3.74 19.42
CA ASP A 75 2.42 3.93 19.37
C ASP A 75 1.96 4.33 17.94
N LEU A 76 1.60 3.31 17.15
CA LEU A 76 1.18 3.43 15.75
C LEU A 76 -0.21 4.05 15.58
N THR A 77 -0.36 5.32 15.96
CA THR A 77 -1.55 6.10 15.60
C THR A 77 -1.65 6.33 14.09
N PRO A 78 -2.84 6.68 13.54
CA PRO A 78 -2.99 7.03 12.13
C PRO A 78 -2.04 8.16 11.67
N LEU A 79 -1.71 9.10 12.57
CA LEU A 79 -0.77 10.18 12.29
C LEU A 79 0.68 9.68 12.28
N ALA A 80 1.09 8.88 13.27
CA ALA A 80 2.42 8.30 13.34
C ALA A 80 2.70 7.44 12.09
N VAL A 81 1.76 6.56 11.72
CA VAL A 81 1.87 5.71 10.52
C VAL A 81 1.99 6.56 9.25
N ARG A 82 1.15 7.60 9.10
CA ARG A 82 1.24 8.51 7.95
C ARG A 82 2.62 9.17 7.85
N ARG A 83 3.15 9.66 8.97
CA ARG A 83 4.47 10.32 9.02
C ARG A 83 5.59 9.33 8.73
N LEU A 84 5.53 8.12 9.27
CA LEU A 84 6.48 7.04 8.97
C LEU A 84 6.45 6.66 7.49
N CYS A 85 5.27 6.49 6.89
CA CYS A 85 5.18 6.23 5.45
C CYS A 85 5.85 7.35 4.64
N GLN A 86 5.60 8.61 5.00
CA GLN A 86 6.20 9.76 4.32
C GLN A 86 7.73 9.76 4.47
N ALA A 87 8.26 9.49 5.66
CA ALA A 87 9.69 9.50 5.94
C ALA A 87 10.44 8.32 5.30
N LEU A 88 9.82 7.14 5.23
CA LEU A 88 10.44 5.91 4.70
C LEU A 88 10.33 5.81 3.17
N PHE A 89 9.20 6.24 2.60
CA PHE A 89 8.86 5.97 1.20
C PHE A 89 8.59 7.23 0.38
N GLY A 90 8.62 8.42 1.00
CA GLY A 90 8.23 9.68 0.35
C GLY A 90 6.75 9.74 0.00
N ARG A 91 5.92 8.89 0.62
CA ARG A 91 4.50 8.71 0.29
C ARG A 91 3.69 8.45 1.56
N THR A 92 2.46 8.97 1.61
CA THR A 92 1.58 8.76 2.77
C THR A 92 0.70 7.49 2.67
N GLY A 93 0.29 7.10 1.46
CA GLY A 93 -0.67 6.01 1.25
C GLY A 93 -2.14 6.44 1.39
N SER A 94 -3.04 5.49 1.54
CA SER A 94 -4.49 5.73 1.67
C SER A 94 -4.89 6.14 3.09
N GLN A 95 -5.38 7.37 3.25
CA GLN A 95 -5.84 7.89 4.55
C GLN A 95 -6.98 7.07 5.15
N TRP A 96 -7.94 6.66 4.33
CA TRP A 96 -9.08 5.86 4.80
C TRP A 96 -8.62 4.52 5.39
N LEU A 97 -7.69 3.82 4.70
CA LEU A 97 -7.17 2.54 5.15
C LEU A 97 -6.33 2.67 6.42
N ILE A 98 -5.52 3.73 6.53
CA ILE A 98 -4.71 4.00 7.72
C ILE A 98 -5.61 4.27 8.94
N VAL A 99 -6.68 5.07 8.78
CA VAL A 99 -7.62 5.33 9.88
C VAL A 99 -8.40 4.07 10.24
N GLU A 100 -8.81 3.26 9.26
CA GLU A 100 -9.53 2.03 9.51
C GLU A 100 -8.70 1.02 10.33
N ILE A 101 -7.41 0.89 10.04
CA ILE A 101 -6.53 -0.10 10.69
C ILE A 101 -6.02 0.40 12.04
N PHE A 102 -5.62 1.66 12.13
CA PHE A 102 -4.90 2.20 13.30
C PHE A 102 -5.76 3.14 14.16
N GLY A 103 -6.98 3.46 13.74
CA GLY A 103 -7.89 4.31 14.47
C GLY A 103 -8.44 3.63 15.72
N VAL A 104 -8.37 4.32 16.85
CA VAL A 104 -8.95 3.86 18.12
C VAL A 104 -10.06 4.83 18.52
N LYS A 105 -11.28 4.33 18.71
CA LYS A 105 -12.44 5.14 19.10
C LYS A 105 -12.22 5.71 20.51
N GLY A 106 -12.49 7.02 20.69
CA GLY A 106 -12.38 7.69 21.99
C GLY A 106 -10.95 8.05 22.42
N ARG A 107 -9.95 7.85 21.55
CA ARG A 107 -8.57 8.27 21.83
C ARG A 107 -8.46 9.79 21.90
N GLN A 108 -8.14 10.31 23.09
CA GLN A 108 -7.89 11.74 23.31
C GLN A 108 -6.39 12.07 23.41
N HIS A 109 -5.56 11.10 23.80
CA HIS A 109 -4.12 11.29 23.97
C HIS A 109 -3.38 11.35 22.62
N ARG A 110 -2.45 12.31 22.49
CA ARG A 110 -1.54 12.44 21.34
C ARG A 110 -0.29 11.59 21.58
N SER A 111 0.08 10.81 20.56
CA SER A 111 1.28 9.98 20.60
C SER A 111 2.56 10.82 20.47
N ASP A 112 3.50 10.66 21.40
CA ASP A 112 4.84 11.26 21.31
C ASP A 112 5.66 10.67 20.15
N ASP A 113 5.39 9.42 19.77
CA ASP A 113 6.02 8.75 18.63
C ASP A 113 5.57 9.33 17.27
N SER A 114 4.54 10.17 17.28
CA SER A 114 4.13 10.87 16.07
C SER A 114 4.97 12.13 15.80
N THR A 115 5.76 12.63 16.77
CA THR A 115 6.57 13.86 16.59
C THR A 115 7.55 13.74 15.42
N PRO A 116 7.88 14.85 14.72
CA PRO A 116 8.84 14.82 13.62
C PRO A 116 10.19 14.20 14.01
N GLU A 117 10.72 14.51 15.21
CA GLU A 117 11.99 13.98 15.67
C GLU A 117 11.93 12.46 15.92
N ALA A 118 10.88 11.97 16.60
CA ALA A 118 10.72 10.54 16.86
C ALA A 118 10.56 9.74 15.55
N VAL A 119 9.76 10.26 14.62
CA VAL A 119 9.56 9.67 13.30
C VAL A 119 10.88 9.61 12.52
N GLU A 120 11.64 10.70 12.49
CA GLU A 120 12.90 10.76 11.74
C GLU A 120 13.97 9.82 12.33
N LYS A 121 14.03 9.72 13.67
CA LYS A 121 14.90 8.77 14.37
C LYS A 121 14.56 7.32 13.98
N MET A 122 13.29 6.96 13.97
CA MET A 122 12.84 5.63 13.52
C MET A 122 13.14 5.41 12.04
N ALA A 123 12.80 6.38 11.19
CA ALA A 123 12.96 6.27 9.74
C ALA A 123 14.42 6.10 9.34
N THR A 124 15.35 6.81 10.00
CA THR A 124 16.79 6.71 9.72
C THR A 124 17.31 5.29 9.92
N ARG A 125 16.86 4.58 10.96
CA ARG A 125 17.26 3.19 11.22
C ARG A 125 16.85 2.22 10.10
N TYR A 126 15.71 2.46 9.47
CA TYR A 126 15.10 1.53 8.51
C TYR A 126 15.15 2.02 7.06
N ARG A 127 15.72 3.21 6.80
CA ARG A 127 15.71 3.87 5.48
C ARG A 127 16.25 2.99 4.35
N HIS A 128 17.38 2.32 4.59
CA HIS A 128 17.98 1.44 3.58
C HIS A 128 17.07 0.25 3.25
N ALA A 129 16.58 -0.45 4.29
CA ALA A 129 15.66 -1.58 4.12
C ALA A 129 14.34 -1.17 3.46
N ALA A 130 13.80 0.00 3.83
CA ALA A 130 12.61 0.58 3.20
C ALA A 130 12.85 0.88 1.72
N GLY A 131 14.03 1.41 1.37
CA GLY A 131 14.43 1.64 -0.01
C GLY A 131 14.44 0.36 -0.85
N LEU A 132 15.05 -0.73 -0.33
CA LEU A 132 15.06 -2.03 -1.00
C LEU A 132 13.64 -2.61 -1.16
N HIS A 133 12.84 -2.59 -0.09
CA HIS A 133 11.45 -3.04 -0.12
C HIS A 133 10.61 -2.26 -1.13
N TRP A 134 10.81 -0.95 -1.20
CA TRP A 134 10.10 -0.08 -2.13
C TRP A 134 10.53 -0.29 -3.57
N ALA A 135 11.82 -0.48 -3.83
CA ALA A 135 12.31 -0.82 -5.16
C ALA A 135 11.70 -2.13 -5.65
N ALA A 136 11.66 -3.17 -4.81
CA ALA A 136 11.00 -4.44 -5.13
C ALA A 136 9.49 -4.26 -5.38
N THR A 137 8.81 -3.46 -4.56
CA THR A 137 7.38 -3.12 -4.73
C THR A 137 7.12 -2.48 -6.10
N LEU A 138 7.96 -1.53 -6.52
CA LEU A 138 7.84 -0.86 -7.82
C LEU A 138 8.13 -1.82 -8.98
N ALA A 139 9.15 -2.67 -8.85
CA ALA A 139 9.45 -3.69 -9.85
C ALA A 139 8.27 -4.65 -10.07
N GLU A 140 7.60 -5.06 -8.99
CA GLU A 140 6.43 -5.94 -9.06
C GLU A 140 5.24 -5.26 -9.76
N ILE A 141 5.01 -3.97 -9.51
CA ILE A 141 3.98 -3.19 -10.22
C ILE A 141 4.30 -3.13 -11.72
N GLU A 142 5.55 -2.88 -12.09
CA GLU A 142 5.96 -2.83 -13.49
C GLU A 142 5.84 -4.21 -14.16
N ARG A 143 6.15 -5.30 -13.45
CA ARG A 143 5.90 -6.67 -13.92
C ARG A 143 4.42 -6.88 -14.27
N VAL A 144 3.51 -6.54 -13.35
CA VAL A 144 2.07 -6.68 -13.57
C VAL A 144 1.58 -5.82 -14.73
N LYS A 145 2.04 -4.57 -14.84
CA LYS A 145 1.68 -3.69 -15.97
C LYS A 145 2.15 -4.24 -17.32
N ARG A 146 3.37 -4.80 -17.41
CA ARG A 146 3.90 -5.40 -18.64
C ARG A 146 3.07 -6.62 -19.05
N ASN A 147 2.70 -7.47 -18.09
CA ASN A 147 1.82 -8.61 -18.33
C ASN A 147 0.47 -8.15 -18.90
N TYR A 148 -0.14 -7.14 -18.26
CA TYR A 148 -1.38 -6.54 -18.74
C TYR A 148 -1.27 -6.00 -20.17
N GLN A 149 -0.24 -5.21 -20.47
CA GLN A 149 -0.03 -4.65 -21.81
C GLN A 149 0.15 -5.74 -22.87
N THR A 150 0.84 -6.82 -22.53
CA THR A 150 1.03 -7.97 -23.42
C THR A 150 -0.29 -8.64 -23.74
N GLN A 151 -1.14 -8.83 -22.73
CA GLN A 151 -2.45 -9.45 -22.91
C GLN A 151 -3.42 -8.56 -23.70
N VAL A 152 -3.49 -7.26 -23.41
CA VAL A 152 -4.30 -6.32 -24.21
C VAL A 152 -3.89 -6.34 -25.69
N LYS A 153 -2.58 -6.37 -25.98
CA LYS A 153 -2.09 -6.51 -27.36
C LYS A 153 -2.47 -7.84 -28.01
N ALA A 154 -2.49 -8.93 -27.25
CA ALA A 154 -2.90 -10.24 -27.75
C ALA A 154 -4.41 -10.27 -28.05
N SER A 155 -5.25 -9.72 -27.16
CA SER A 155 -6.70 -9.62 -27.38
C SER A 155 -7.04 -8.87 -28.66
N ARG A 156 -6.37 -7.74 -28.94
CA ARG A 156 -6.55 -6.98 -30.19
C ARG A 156 -6.17 -7.73 -31.46
N LYS A 157 -5.25 -8.70 -31.39
CA LYS A 157 -4.81 -9.49 -32.56
C LYS A 157 -5.73 -10.68 -32.85
N GLY A 158 -6.51 -11.13 -31.86
CA GLY A 158 -7.48 -12.22 -32.04
C GLY A 158 -8.84 -11.77 -32.56
N GLU A 159 -9.07 -10.45 -32.67
CA GLU A 159 -10.31 -9.85 -33.20
C GLU A 159 -10.20 -9.47 -34.71
N GLY A 160 -9.16 -9.94 -35.40
CA GLY A 160 -8.90 -9.70 -36.83
C GLY A 160 -9.23 -10.89 -37.71
#